data_AF-A0A7S3XSM7-F1
#
_entry.id   AF-A0A7S3XSM7-F1
#
_cell.length_a   1.000
_cell.length_b   1.000
_cell.length_c   1.000
_cell.angle_alpha   90.00
_cell.angle_beta   90.00
_cell.angle_gamma   90.00
#
_symmetry.space_group_name_H-M   'P 1'
#
loop_
_entity.id
_entity.type
_entity.pdbx_description
1 polymer ?
#
loop_
_entity_poly.entity_id
_entity_poly.type
_entity_poly.pdbx_seq_one_letter_code
_entity_poly.pdbx_strand_id
1 'polypeptide(L)'
;MKYLHRSAKAGWSLATETLGFNFAKCGNCDQRDMQKLQLCASCNAAFYCSKRCQKAAWKAGHKTTCKPGMAKELWKRQETLQKEFKTKISLAIHLTEVGQYEESERLFEATMGMDFTGFPSQKVSAAYHLGRHRVIWGQNERALPLLDEVLAAGEATGREMPTSREHNREFLYQARLSR
;
A
#
# COMPACT_ATOMS: atom_id res chain seq x y z
N MET A 1 14.71 -1.26 30.46
CA MET A 1 13.47 -0.66 29.90
C MET A 1 12.31 -1.61 30.14
N LYS A 2 11.65 -1.47 31.30
CA LYS A 2 10.44 -2.20 31.66
C LYS A 2 9.37 -1.14 31.83
N TYR A 3 8.18 -1.35 31.25
CA TYR A 3 6.88 -0.69 31.42
C TYR A 3 6.24 -0.49 30.03
N LEU A 4 5.02 -1.00 29.87
CA LEU A 4 4.23 -1.21 28.63
C LEU A 4 4.31 -2.62 28.01
N HIS A 5 4.31 -3.66 28.83
CA HIS A 5 3.98 -5.03 28.41
C HIS A 5 2.70 -5.50 29.10
N ARG A 6 1.56 -5.49 28.39
CA ARG A 6 0.65 -6.66 28.29
C ARG A 6 -0.65 -6.41 27.52
N SER A 7 -1.18 -5.19 27.48
CA SER A 7 -2.50 -4.95 26.86
C SER A 7 -2.44 -4.18 25.53
N ALA A 8 -1.30 -3.57 25.21
CA ALA A 8 -1.12 -2.69 24.05
C ALA A 8 -0.52 -3.39 22.81
N LYS A 9 -0.10 -4.66 22.91
CA LYS A 9 0.65 -5.35 21.83
C LYS A 9 -0.16 -5.55 20.54
N ALA A 10 -1.46 -5.83 20.64
CA ALA A 10 -2.27 -6.11 19.44
C ALA A 10 -2.69 -4.84 18.67
N GLY A 11 -2.88 -3.71 19.36
CA GLY A 11 -3.26 -2.44 18.72
C GLY A 11 -2.08 -1.64 18.18
N TRP A 12 -0.92 -1.73 18.85
CA TRP A 12 0.30 -1.04 18.42
C TRP A 12 1.00 -1.72 17.24
N SER A 13 1.02 -3.06 17.16
CA SER A 13 1.63 -3.75 16.00
C SER A 13 0.83 -3.50 14.70
N LEU A 14 -0.49 -3.35 14.81
CA LEU A 14 -1.38 -3.00 13.70
C LEU A 14 -1.03 -1.64 13.09
N ALA A 15 -0.71 -0.66 13.92
CA ALA A 15 -0.39 0.70 13.51
C ALA A 15 1.02 0.81 12.90
N THR A 16 1.98 0.00 13.35
CA THR A 16 3.37 0.00 12.86
C THR A 16 3.53 -0.59 11.47
N GLU A 17 2.84 -1.69 11.17
CA GLU A 17 3.04 -2.47 9.94
C GLU A 17 2.13 -2.02 8.78
N THR A 18 0.98 -1.42 9.09
CA THR A 18 -0.05 -1.07 8.09
C THR A 18 0.04 0.37 7.59
N LEU A 19 0.39 1.31 8.46
CA LEU A 19 0.24 2.75 8.21
C LEU A 19 1.58 3.50 8.04
N GLY A 20 2.72 2.81 8.07
CA GLY A 20 4.03 3.44 8.01
C GLY A 20 4.30 4.31 9.24
N PHE A 21 4.83 3.70 10.30
CA PHE A 21 4.96 4.30 11.64
C PHE A 21 5.73 5.64 11.70
N ASN A 22 6.51 6.00 10.68
CA ASN A 22 7.19 7.29 10.60
C ASN A 22 6.27 8.49 10.32
N PHE A 23 4.95 8.27 10.13
CA PHE A 23 4.03 9.34 9.73
C PHE A 23 2.84 9.60 10.65
N ALA A 24 2.67 8.86 11.75
CA ALA A 24 1.54 9.11 12.65
C ALA A 24 1.67 10.50 13.28
N LYS A 25 0.63 11.32 13.09
CA LYS A 25 0.53 12.69 13.58
C LYS A 25 -0.78 12.90 14.31
N CYS A 26 -0.82 13.87 15.21
CA CYS A 26 -2.06 14.26 15.85
C CYS A 26 -3.05 14.76 14.79
N GLY A 27 -4.23 14.15 14.69
CA GLY A 27 -5.30 14.55 13.76
C GLY A 27 -5.98 15.89 14.08
N ASN A 28 -5.37 16.73 14.91
CA ASN A 28 -5.84 18.07 15.25
C ASN A 28 -4.74 19.13 15.09
N CYS A 29 -3.53 18.88 15.61
CA CYS A 29 -2.43 19.85 15.60
C CYS A 29 -1.19 19.37 14.85
N ASP A 30 -1.26 18.21 14.19
CA ASP A 30 -0.20 17.64 13.35
C ASP A 30 1.15 17.35 14.03
N GLN A 31 1.23 17.48 15.36
CA GLN A 31 2.41 17.08 16.13
C GLN A 31 2.68 15.58 16.01
N ARG A 32 3.95 15.23 15.86
CA ARG A 32 4.45 13.85 15.63
C ARG A 32 5.14 13.24 16.85
N ASP A 33 4.86 13.74 18.06
CA ASP A 33 5.41 13.19 19.29
C ASP A 33 4.76 11.82 19.59
N MET A 34 5.36 10.78 19.01
CA MET A 34 4.88 9.39 19.04
C MET A 34 4.69 8.85 20.45
N GLN A 35 5.46 9.34 21.43
CA GLN A 35 5.35 8.89 22.82
C GLN A 35 4.07 9.39 23.49
N LYS A 36 3.47 10.46 22.97
CA LYS A 36 2.26 11.08 23.52
C LYS A 36 1.00 10.82 22.70
N LEU A 37 1.12 10.22 21.52
CA LEU A 37 -0.04 9.94 20.67
C LEU A 37 -0.92 8.85 21.31
N GLN A 38 -2.21 9.17 21.46
CA GLN A 38 -3.26 8.29 21.94
C GLN A 38 -4.26 8.02 20.83
N LEU A 39 -4.73 6.78 20.74
CA LEU A 39 -5.78 6.41 19.80
C LEU A 39 -7.15 6.91 20.25
N CYS A 40 -8.00 7.24 19.29
CA CYS A 40 -9.43 7.38 19.54
C CYS A 40 -9.99 6.04 20.05
N ALA A 41 -10.55 6.01 21.26
CA ALA A 41 -11.06 4.79 21.88
C ALA A 41 -12.24 4.13 21.16
N SER A 42 -12.89 4.84 20.23
CA SER A 42 -14.01 4.30 19.44
C SER A 42 -13.51 3.66 18.15
N CYS A 43 -12.90 4.45 17.25
CA CYS A 43 -12.51 3.95 15.93
C CYS A 43 -11.14 3.25 15.91
N ASN A 44 -10.29 3.52 16.90
CA ASN A 44 -8.91 3.06 16.99
C ASN A 44 -8.04 3.41 15.76
N ALA A 45 -8.47 4.37 14.92
CA ALA A 45 -7.84 4.71 13.65
C ALA A 45 -7.26 6.13 13.60
N ALA A 46 -7.61 7.01 14.55
CA ALA A 46 -7.11 8.38 14.63
C ALA A 46 -6.24 8.57 15.88
N PHE A 47 -5.16 9.35 15.75
CA PHE A 47 -4.19 9.63 16.81
C PHE A 47 -4.31 11.08 17.32
N TYR A 48 -4.15 11.29 18.61
CA TYR A 48 -4.17 12.60 19.24
C TYR A 48 -3.11 12.70 20.32
N CYS A 49 -2.35 13.80 20.39
CA CYS A 49 -1.36 13.99 21.45
C CYS A 49 -1.99 14.24 22.84
N SER A 50 -3.30 14.49 22.90
CA SER A 50 -4.03 14.75 24.14
C SER A 50 -5.54 14.61 23.98
N LYS A 51 -6.26 14.42 25.10
CA LYS A 51 -7.73 14.50 25.15
C LYS A 51 -8.28 15.84 24.64
N ARG A 52 -7.53 16.94 24.84
CA ARG A 52 -7.90 18.26 24.33
C ARG A 52 -7.96 18.26 22.80
N CYS A 53 -6.92 17.71 22.16
CA CYS A 53 -6.85 17.60 20.70
C CYS A 53 -7.92 16.65 20.15
N GLN A 54 -8.20 15.53 20.84
CA GLN A 54 -9.29 14.64 20.45
C GLN A 54 -10.66 15.34 20.49
N LYS A 55 -10.97 16.09 21.55
CA LYS A 55 -12.23 16.85 21.67
C LYS A 55 -12.35 17.96 20.61
N ALA A 56 -11.24 18.64 20.29
CA ALA A 56 -11.21 19.65 19.24
C ALA A 56 -11.50 19.02 17.87
N ALA A 57 -10.77 17.96 17.50
CA ALA A 57 -11.02 17.22 16.26
C ALA A 57 -12.44 16.63 16.19
N TRP A 58 -12.99 16.17 17.32
CA TRP A 58 -14.38 15.69 17.40
C TRP A 58 -15.38 16.75 16.93
N LYS A 59 -15.22 17.99 17.41
CA LYS A 59 -16.06 19.13 17.01
C LYS A 59 -15.79 19.55 15.56
N ALA A 60 -14.53 19.49 15.13
CA ALA A 60 -14.10 19.87 13.79
C ALA A 60 -14.55 18.91 12.68
N GLY A 61 -15.07 17.72 13.03
CA GLY A 61 -15.67 16.81 12.04
C GLY A 61 -15.34 15.34 12.25
N HIS A 62 -14.40 14.98 13.13
CA HIS A 62 -14.08 13.55 13.35
C HIS A 62 -15.32 12.74 13.76
N LYS A 63 -16.29 13.35 14.44
CA LYS A 63 -17.56 12.69 14.81
C LYS A 63 -18.33 12.08 13.62
N THR A 64 -18.22 12.66 12.42
CA THR A 64 -18.95 12.20 11.23
C THR A 64 -18.24 11.06 10.52
N THR A 65 -16.92 10.93 10.74
CA THR A 65 -16.07 9.90 10.12
C THR A 65 -15.67 8.80 11.10
N CYS A 66 -15.87 8.99 12.40
CA CYS A 66 -15.54 8.02 13.44
C CYS A 66 -16.52 6.85 13.42
N LYS A 67 -16.06 5.69 12.96
CA LYS A 67 -16.79 4.42 13.03
C LYS A 67 -16.14 3.49 14.06
N PRO A 68 -16.89 2.96 15.04
CA PRO A 68 -16.35 2.01 16.01
C PRO A 68 -15.66 0.82 15.32
N GLY A 69 -14.47 0.45 15.80
CA GLY A 69 -13.75 -0.71 15.25
C GLY A 69 -13.13 -0.54 13.86
N MET A 70 -13.17 0.67 13.27
CA MET A 70 -12.62 0.96 11.93
C MET A 70 -11.20 0.41 11.72
N ALA A 71 -10.29 0.56 12.70
CA ALA A 71 -8.92 0.05 12.55
C ALA A 71 -8.86 -1.47 12.41
N LYS A 72 -9.75 -2.21 13.10
CA LYS A 72 -9.84 -3.66 13.00
C LYS A 72 -10.36 -4.08 11.62
N GLU A 73 -11.32 -3.34 11.08
CA GLU A 73 -11.85 -3.57 9.73
C GLU A 73 -10.79 -3.31 8.65
N LEU A 74 -10.08 -2.18 8.76
CA LEU A 74 -8.99 -1.83 7.84
C LEU A 74 -7.88 -2.88 7.83
N TRP A 75 -7.52 -3.41 9.00
CA TRP A 75 -6.51 -4.48 9.09
C TRP A 75 -6.98 -5.79 8.47
N LYS A 76 -8.20 -6.25 8.79
CA LYS A 76 -8.76 -7.46 8.16
C LYS A 76 -8.82 -7.32 6.64
N ARG A 77 -9.20 -6.14 6.16
CA ARG A 77 -9.19 -5.80 4.74
C ARG A 77 -7.78 -5.87 4.17
N GLN A 78 -6.79 -5.28 4.84
CA GLN A 78 -5.40 -5.36 4.41
C GLN A 78 -4.91 -6.81 4.33
N GLU A 79 -5.16 -7.62 5.36
CA GLU A 79 -4.74 -9.01 5.40
C GLU A 79 -5.34 -9.82 4.24
N THR A 80 -6.64 -9.65 4.00
CA THR A 80 -7.35 -10.30 2.90
C THR A 80 -6.79 -9.84 1.55
N LEU A 81 -6.63 -8.52 1.37
CA LEU A 81 -6.05 -7.92 0.16
C LEU A 81 -4.64 -8.46 -0.11
N GLN A 82 -3.78 -8.47 0.90
CA GLN A 82 -2.40 -8.97 0.81
C GLN A 82 -2.35 -10.44 0.39
N LYS A 83 -3.21 -11.28 0.99
CA LYS A 83 -3.27 -12.70 0.67
C LYS A 83 -3.73 -12.95 -0.77
N GLU A 84 -4.77 -12.26 -1.19
CA GLU A 84 -5.30 -12.38 -2.55
C GLU A 84 -4.32 -11.83 -3.58
N PHE A 85 -3.74 -10.65 -3.33
CA PHE A 85 -2.71 -10.02 -4.15
C PHE A 85 -1.52 -10.95 -4.36
N LYS A 86 -0.94 -11.48 -3.28
CA LYS A 86 0.22 -12.38 -3.35
C LYS A 86 -0.09 -13.63 -4.16
N THR A 87 -1.24 -14.25 -3.92
CA THR A 87 -1.66 -15.46 -4.64
C THR A 87 -1.79 -15.19 -6.15
N LYS A 88 -2.51 -14.13 -6.53
CA LYS A 88 -2.74 -13.78 -7.93
C LYS A 88 -1.45 -13.42 -8.66
N ILE A 89 -0.62 -12.58 -8.07
CA ILE A 89 0.68 -12.19 -8.65
C ILE A 89 1.59 -13.41 -8.83
N SER A 90 1.74 -14.26 -7.81
CA SER A 90 2.60 -15.44 -7.92
C SER A 90 2.13 -16.38 -9.02
N LEU A 91 0.82 -16.65 -9.12
CA LEU A 91 0.27 -17.49 -10.19
C LEU A 91 0.48 -16.84 -11.57
N ALA A 92 0.20 -15.55 -11.71
CA ALA A 92 0.35 -14.83 -12.98
C ALA A 92 1.82 -14.80 -13.45
N ILE A 93 2.79 -14.65 -12.55
CA ILE A 93 4.21 -14.75 -12.88
C ILE A 93 4.54 -16.14 -13.42
N HIS A 94 4.11 -17.21 -12.75
CA HIS A 94 4.34 -18.58 -13.23
C HIS A 94 3.71 -18.83 -14.60
N LEU A 95 2.50 -18.33 -14.83
CA LEU A 95 1.85 -18.40 -16.15
C LEU A 95 2.66 -17.69 -17.23
N THR A 96 3.28 -16.55 -16.91
CA THR A 96 4.21 -15.86 -17.84
C THR A 96 5.42 -16.74 -18.15
N GLU A 97 6.02 -17.34 -17.12
CA GLU A 97 7.23 -18.17 -17.27
C GLU A 97 6.99 -19.42 -18.13
N VAL A 98 5.79 -20.01 -18.06
CA VAL A 98 5.40 -21.17 -18.88
C VAL A 98 4.76 -20.80 -20.22
N GLY A 99 4.77 -19.50 -20.59
CA GLY A 99 4.26 -19.02 -21.87
C GLY A 99 2.73 -18.96 -22.00
N GLN A 100 1.99 -19.12 -20.90
CA GLN A 100 0.53 -18.97 -20.87
C GLN A 100 0.14 -17.50 -20.69
N TYR A 101 0.44 -16.69 -21.70
CA TYR A 101 0.41 -15.24 -21.57
C TYR A 101 -1.00 -14.66 -21.42
N GLU A 102 -1.98 -15.16 -22.17
CA GLU A 102 -3.36 -14.66 -22.10
C GLU A 102 -3.98 -14.90 -20.72
N GLU A 103 -3.68 -16.03 -20.09
CA GLU A 103 -4.15 -16.34 -18.75
C GLU A 103 -3.43 -15.50 -17.69
N SER A 104 -2.13 -15.31 -17.88
CA SER A 104 -1.33 -14.42 -17.05
C SER A 104 -1.85 -12.98 -17.09
N GLU A 105 -2.12 -12.43 -18.28
CA GLU A 105 -2.69 -11.10 -18.48
C GLU A 105 -4.03 -10.96 -17.75
N ARG A 106 -4.93 -11.93 -17.88
CA ARG A 106 -6.22 -11.92 -17.18
C ARG A 106 -6.05 -11.79 -15.67
N LEU A 107 -5.10 -12.53 -15.07
CA LEU A 107 -4.84 -12.45 -13.63
C LEU A 107 -4.19 -11.12 -13.24
N PHE A 108 -3.26 -10.60 -14.03
CA PHE A 108 -2.66 -9.30 -13.76
C PHE A 108 -3.67 -8.15 -13.88
N GLU A 109 -4.52 -8.14 -14.91
CA GLU A 109 -5.60 -7.17 -15.07
C GLU A 109 -6.63 -7.28 -13.93
N ALA A 110 -7.01 -8.51 -13.55
CA ALA A 110 -7.87 -8.73 -12.39
C ALA A 110 -7.24 -8.26 -11.08
N THR A 111 -5.91 -8.32 -10.96
CA THR A 111 -5.17 -7.77 -9.81
C THR A 111 -5.15 -6.25 -9.84
N MET A 112 -4.93 -5.64 -11.01
CA MET A 112 -4.99 -4.18 -11.19
C MET A 112 -6.38 -3.59 -10.90
N GLY A 113 -7.44 -4.37 -11.12
CA GLY A 113 -8.83 -3.98 -10.82
C GLY A 113 -9.21 -4.06 -9.34
N MET A 114 -8.32 -4.49 -8.45
CA MET A 114 -8.60 -4.57 -7.00
C MET A 114 -8.66 -3.18 -6.35
N ASP A 115 -9.41 -3.06 -5.25
CA ASP A 115 -9.50 -1.81 -4.49
C ASP A 115 -8.27 -1.60 -3.58
N PHE A 116 -7.29 -0.88 -4.10
CA PHE A 116 -6.06 -0.47 -3.42
C PHE A 116 -6.18 0.78 -2.53
N THR A 117 -7.39 1.24 -2.18
CA THR A 117 -7.56 2.38 -1.28
C THR A 117 -6.81 2.15 0.04
N GLY A 118 -5.86 3.04 0.35
CA GLY A 118 -4.98 2.92 1.54
C GLY A 118 -3.74 2.06 1.35
N PHE A 119 -3.53 1.47 0.15
CA PHE A 119 -2.45 0.53 -0.16
C PHE A 119 -1.73 0.87 -1.48
N PRO A 120 -1.20 2.10 -1.64
CA PRO A 120 -0.64 2.57 -2.91
C PRO A 120 0.57 1.76 -3.38
N SER A 121 1.39 1.21 -2.47
CA SER A 121 2.53 0.36 -2.81
C SER A 121 2.13 -0.92 -3.56
N GLN A 122 0.99 -1.51 -3.20
CA GLN A 122 0.49 -2.73 -3.86
C GLN A 122 -0.04 -2.41 -5.25
N LYS A 123 -0.67 -1.25 -5.45
CA LYS A 123 -1.07 -0.78 -6.78
C LYS A 123 0.15 -0.63 -7.70
N VAL A 124 1.20 0.04 -7.24
CA VAL A 124 2.45 0.21 -8.00
C VAL A 124 3.09 -1.14 -8.31
N SER A 125 3.09 -2.07 -7.34
CA SER A 125 3.59 -3.43 -7.55
C SER A 125 2.79 -4.20 -8.62
N ALA A 126 1.45 -4.13 -8.60
CA ALA A 126 0.62 -4.74 -9.66
C ALA A 126 0.93 -4.14 -11.05
N ALA A 127 1.06 -2.81 -11.15
CA ALA A 127 1.39 -2.15 -12.40
C ALA A 127 2.75 -2.59 -12.94
N TYR A 128 3.74 -2.73 -12.07
CA TYR A 128 5.07 -3.25 -12.42
C TYR A 128 4.98 -4.68 -12.99
N HIS A 129 4.28 -5.57 -12.30
CA HIS A 129 4.18 -6.97 -12.73
C HIS A 129 3.43 -7.11 -14.07
N LEU A 130 2.33 -6.39 -14.25
CA LEU A 130 1.60 -6.36 -15.52
C LEU A 130 2.45 -5.76 -16.65
N GLY A 131 3.16 -4.66 -16.38
CA GLY A 131 4.06 -4.04 -17.35
C GLY A 131 5.15 -5.00 -17.81
N ARG A 132 5.81 -5.69 -16.87
CA ARG A 132 6.83 -6.70 -17.20
C ARG A 132 6.31 -7.88 -17.99
N HIS A 133 5.16 -8.40 -17.58
CA HIS A 133 4.48 -9.46 -18.30
C HIS A 133 4.26 -9.07 -19.78
N ARG A 134 3.75 -7.85 -20.00
CA ARG A 134 3.53 -7.32 -21.35
C ARG A 134 4.82 -7.15 -22.14
N VAL A 135 5.94 -6.75 -21.53
CA VAL A 135 7.25 -6.73 -22.20
C VAL A 135 7.67 -8.14 -22.63
N ILE A 136 7.57 -9.13 -21.72
CA ILE A 136 7.92 -10.53 -22.02
C ILE A 136 7.05 -11.09 -23.15
N TRP A 137 5.77 -10.75 -23.16
CA TRP A 137 4.83 -11.13 -24.22
C TRP A 137 5.01 -10.34 -25.53
N GLY A 138 5.91 -9.35 -25.57
CA GLY A 138 6.13 -8.49 -26.74
C GLY A 138 5.07 -7.41 -26.96
N GLN A 139 4.19 -7.17 -25.99
CA GLN A 139 3.16 -6.13 -26.02
C GLN A 139 3.69 -4.79 -25.49
N ASN A 140 4.78 -4.30 -26.08
CA ASN A 140 5.54 -3.16 -25.55
C ASN A 140 4.73 -1.87 -25.47
N GLU A 141 3.87 -1.60 -26.45
CA GLU A 141 3.00 -0.41 -26.43
C GLU A 141 2.06 -0.40 -25.22
N ARG A 142 1.56 -1.57 -24.81
CA ARG A 142 0.68 -1.73 -23.64
C ARG A 142 1.46 -1.74 -22.32
N ALA A 143 2.76 -2.03 -22.35
CA ALA A 143 3.63 -2.08 -21.18
C ALA A 143 4.11 -0.69 -20.73
N LEU A 144 4.47 0.17 -21.68
CA LEU A 144 5.08 1.48 -21.44
C LEU A 144 4.33 2.36 -20.42
N PRO A 145 3.02 2.63 -20.55
CA PRO A 145 2.32 3.52 -19.62
C PRO A 145 2.36 3.00 -18.17
N LEU A 146 2.36 1.68 -17.98
CA LEU A 146 2.44 1.07 -16.65
C LEU A 146 3.83 1.25 -16.04
N LEU A 147 4.87 1.02 -16.83
CA LEU A 147 6.25 1.14 -16.36
C LEU A 147 6.66 2.60 -16.10
N ASP A 148 6.13 3.54 -16.90
CA ASP A 148 6.29 4.98 -16.65
C ASP A 148 5.58 5.40 -15.35
N GLU A 149 4.37 4.91 -15.06
CA GLU A 149 3.67 5.13 -13.77
C GLU A 149 4.51 4.59 -12.59
N VAL A 150 5.10 3.41 -12.74
CA VAL A 150 5.94 2.78 -11.70
C VAL A 150 7.21 3.59 -11.44
N LEU A 151 7.88 4.08 -12.49
CA LEU A 151 9.04 4.95 -12.31
C LEU A 151 8.68 6.25 -11.59
N ALA A 152 7.60 6.91 -12.01
CA ALA A 152 7.14 8.15 -11.39
C ALA A 152 6.82 7.96 -9.90
N ALA A 153 6.20 6.83 -9.54
CA ALA A 153 5.91 6.49 -8.15
C ALA A 153 7.18 6.25 -7.31
N GLY A 154 8.21 5.61 -7.89
CA GLY A 154 9.51 5.42 -7.24
C GLY A 154 10.23 6.75 -6.97
N GLU A 155 10.17 7.68 -7.92
CA GLU A 155 10.79 9.01 -7.78
C GLU A 155 10.10 9.86 -6.70
N ALA A 156 8.76 9.83 -6.63
CA ALA A 156 8.00 10.61 -5.67
C ALA A 156 8.20 10.19 -4.19
N THR A 157 8.59 8.93 -3.94
CA THR A 157 8.67 8.39 -2.58
C THR A 157 10.08 8.42 -1.98
N GLY A 158 11.11 8.68 -2.80
CA GLY A 158 12.52 8.67 -2.37
C GLY A 158 12.99 7.34 -1.78
N ARG A 159 12.18 6.28 -1.87
CA ARG A 159 12.49 4.92 -1.43
C ARG A 159 12.70 4.06 -2.67
N GLU A 160 13.73 3.23 -2.66
CA GLU A 160 13.80 2.12 -3.60
C GLU A 160 12.61 1.19 -3.34
N MET A 161 11.69 1.13 -4.31
CA MET A 161 10.72 0.04 -4.39
C MET A 161 11.47 -1.30 -4.53
N PRO A 162 10.87 -2.43 -4.11
CA PRO A 162 11.46 -3.78 -4.24
C PRO A 162 11.86 -4.18 -5.67
N THR A 163 11.48 -3.38 -6.66
CA THR A 163 11.93 -3.46 -8.04
C THR A 163 12.74 -2.20 -8.29
N SER A 164 14.06 -2.31 -8.09
CA SER A 164 14.99 -1.18 -8.11
C SER A 164 14.77 -0.27 -9.31
N ARG A 165 15.03 1.03 -9.16
CA ARG A 165 14.90 2.04 -10.25
C ARG A 165 15.61 1.62 -11.54
N GLU A 166 16.73 0.91 -11.42
CA GLU A 166 17.52 0.38 -12.54
C GLU A 166 16.79 -0.72 -13.31
N HIS A 167 16.26 -1.74 -12.63
CA HIS A 167 15.44 -2.78 -13.27
C HIS A 167 14.26 -2.20 -14.06
N ASN A 168 13.55 -1.19 -13.52
CA ASN A 168 12.43 -0.56 -14.22
C ASN A 168 12.89 0.20 -15.48
N ARG A 169 14.05 0.88 -15.40
CA ARG A 169 14.67 1.54 -16.56
C ARG A 169 15.06 0.55 -17.64
N GLU A 170 15.58 -0.62 -17.26
CA GLU A 170 15.93 -1.68 -18.19
C GLU A 170 14.68 -2.18 -18.95
N PHE A 171 13.59 -2.49 -18.26
CA PHE A 171 12.35 -2.92 -18.94
C PHE A 171 11.77 -1.84 -19.86
N LEU A 172 11.83 -0.56 -19.45
CA LEU A 172 11.43 0.55 -20.32
C LEU A 172 12.33 0.67 -21.54
N TYR A 173 13.63 0.50 -21.37
CA TYR A 173 14.59 0.51 -22.48
C TYR A 173 14.28 -0.61 -23.47
N GLN A 174 14.13 -1.85 -22.99
CA GLN A 174 13.75 -3.01 -23.82
C GLN A 174 12.43 -2.79 -24.55
N ALA A 175 11.41 -2.25 -23.87
CA ALA A 175 10.12 -1.95 -24.47
C ALA A 175 10.21 -0.85 -25.55
N ARG A 176 11.09 0.14 -25.39
CA ARG A 176 11.30 1.24 -26.35
C ARG A 176 12.13 0.82 -27.56
N LEU A 177 13.09 -0.07 -27.39
CA LEU A 177 13.91 -0.60 -28.50
C LEU A 177 13.12 -1.46 -29.47
N SER A 178 12.07 -2.10 -28.98
CA SER A 178 11.26 -3.08 -29.71
C SER A 178 10.00 -2.47 -30.32
N ARG A 179 10.01 -1.15 -30.59
CA ARG A 179 8.95 -0.38 -31.27
C ARG A 179 9.20 -0.28 -32.77
#